data_AF-A0A3D3UPQ2-F1
#
_entry.id   AF-A0A3D3UPQ2-F1
#
_cell.length_a   1.000
_cell.length_b   1.000
_cell.length_c   1.000
_cell.angle_alpha   90.00
_cell.angle_beta   90.00
_cell.angle_gamma   90.00
#
_symmetry.space_group_name_H-M   'P 1'
#
loop_
_entity.id
_entity.type
_entity.pdbx_description
1 polymer ?
#
loop_
_entity_poly.entity_id
_entity_poly.type
_entity_poly.pdbx_seq_one_letter_code
_entity_poly.pdbx_strand_id
1 'polypeptide(L)'
;MRVSTISDIKRFSIYMLIATLLSLCVGCAGPASREQISQDLNDKLIEEMKSYFGDKQGLIDHTMAVYGYANQLHKMEGGDLLVVKAGALYHDIGIPEARRVHGSSAGKYQEIEGPPIARRILTQLEVPPESVDHICRIIANHHTAHHGPTVNTIEFQIVWDADGLVNHARRKLGTSEEEISKKIEQLFRTPTGKKMAREMFINN
;
A
#
# COMPACT_ATOMS: atom_id res chain seq x y z
N MET A 1 40.55 50.78 44.26
CA MET A 1 39.24 51.29 43.78
C MET A 1 39.48 52.22 42.62
N ARG A 2 39.16 51.79 41.40
CA ARG A 2 39.06 52.63 40.20
C ARG A 2 37.73 52.33 39.54
N VAL A 3 36.97 53.39 39.32
CA VAL A 3 35.63 53.41 38.72
C VAL A 3 35.80 53.31 37.21
N SER A 4 35.18 52.31 36.59
CA SER A 4 35.05 52.22 35.14
C SER A 4 33.88 53.11 34.68
N THR A 5 34.14 53.89 33.63
CA THR A 5 33.29 54.96 33.08
C THR A 5 32.26 54.46 32.06
N ILE A 6 31.24 55.28 31.81
CA ILE A 6 30.03 55.11 30.97
C ILE A 6 30.28 54.92 29.45
N SER A 7 31.48 54.47 29.04
CA SER A 7 31.84 54.28 27.63
C SER A 7 31.50 52.91 27.04
N ASP A 8 31.10 51.93 27.84
CA ASP A 8 30.96 50.52 27.39
C ASP A 8 29.55 50.09 26.93
N ILE A 9 28.56 51.00 26.93
CA ILE A 9 27.17 50.64 26.58
C ILE A 9 26.81 50.98 25.12
N LYS A 10 27.69 51.65 24.36
CA LYS A 10 27.44 52.01 22.94
C LYS A 10 28.16 51.14 21.91
N ARG A 11 28.34 49.84 22.18
CA ARG A 11 28.77 48.85 21.16
C ARG A 11 27.72 47.77 20.85
N PHE A 12 26.55 47.82 21.48
CA PHE A 12 25.49 46.81 21.29
C PHE A 12 24.51 47.10 20.15
N SER A 13 24.75 48.09 19.29
CA SER A 13 23.74 48.56 18.33
C SER A 13 24.29 48.81 16.91
N ILE A 14 25.20 47.96 16.42
CA ILE A 14 25.63 48.00 15.00
C ILE A 14 25.61 46.62 14.31
N TYR A 15 25.60 45.50 15.04
CA TYR A 15 25.50 44.15 14.44
C TYR A 15 24.06 43.62 14.24
N MET A 16 23.04 44.45 14.47
CA MET A 16 21.63 44.14 14.18
C MET A 16 21.09 44.92 12.98
N LEU A 17 21.95 45.34 12.05
CA LEU A 17 21.55 46.08 10.84
C LEU A 17 22.12 45.51 9.52
N ILE A 18 22.46 44.21 9.47
CA ILE A 18 22.80 43.50 8.21
C ILE A 18 22.01 42.18 8.12
N ALA A 19 20.69 42.23 8.29
CA ALA A 19 19.83 41.08 8.04
C ALA A 19 18.52 41.46 7.33
N THR A 20 18.52 42.54 6.57
CA THR A 20 17.43 42.89 5.66
C THR A 20 18.02 43.35 4.35
N LEU A 21 18.10 42.41 3.41
CA LEU A 21 18.19 42.53 1.95
C LEU A 21 19.12 41.43 1.44
N LEU A 22 18.57 40.23 1.22
CA LEU A 22 18.72 39.56 -0.07
C LEU A 22 17.78 38.34 -0.10
N SER A 23 16.96 38.32 -1.15
CA SER A 23 16.26 37.16 -1.69
C SER A 23 14.84 36.85 -1.19
N LEU A 24 13.89 37.68 -1.64
CA LEU A 24 12.66 37.16 -2.24
C LEU A 24 13.03 36.35 -3.49
N CYS A 25 13.60 35.15 -3.31
CA CYS A 25 13.55 34.14 -4.36
C CYS A 25 12.16 33.50 -4.27
N VAL A 26 11.36 33.84 -5.27
CA VAL A 26 10.33 32.96 -5.85
C VAL A 26 10.71 31.51 -5.60
N GLY A 27 9.81 30.75 -4.97
CA GLY A 27 9.99 29.34 -4.70
C GLY A 27 10.20 28.56 -5.99
N CYS A 28 11.45 28.38 -6.38
CA CYS A 28 11.86 27.29 -7.24
C CYS A 28 11.96 26.07 -6.34
N ALA A 29 10.84 25.35 -6.15
CA ALA A 29 10.90 24.01 -5.58
C ALA A 29 11.89 23.20 -6.43
N GLY A 30 12.99 22.73 -5.81
CA GLY A 30 13.94 21.84 -6.48
C GLY A 30 13.23 20.56 -6.96
N PRO A 31 13.85 19.79 -7.87
CA PRO A 31 13.25 18.53 -8.32
C PRO A 31 12.95 17.64 -7.12
N ALA A 32 11.73 17.09 -7.09
CA ALA A 32 11.29 16.23 -5.99
C ALA A 32 12.25 15.05 -5.80
N SER A 33 12.53 14.69 -4.55
CA SER A 33 13.36 13.51 -4.24
C SER A 33 12.64 12.23 -4.69
N ARG A 34 13.40 11.15 -4.94
CA ARG A 34 12.80 9.84 -5.29
C ARG A 34 11.81 9.34 -4.22
N GLU A 35 12.10 9.61 -2.96
CA GLU A 35 11.23 9.26 -1.84
C GLU A 35 9.93 10.08 -1.89
N GLN A 36 10.03 11.37 -2.18
CA GLN A 36 8.86 12.25 -2.32
C GLN A 36 8.00 11.87 -3.53
N ILE A 37 8.62 11.51 -4.66
CA ILE A 37 7.91 11.00 -5.85
C ILE A 37 7.20 9.67 -5.53
N SER A 38 7.87 8.77 -4.82
CA SER A 38 7.29 7.48 -4.40
C SER A 38 6.11 7.66 -3.44
N GLN A 39 6.23 8.60 -2.49
CA GLN A 39 5.15 8.94 -1.57
C GLN A 39 3.97 9.59 -2.29
N ASP A 40 4.22 10.52 -3.20
CA ASP A 40 3.18 11.17 -4.03
C ASP A 40 2.41 10.15 -4.88
N LEU A 41 3.12 9.22 -5.54
CA LEU A 41 2.46 8.13 -6.28
C LEU A 41 1.64 7.24 -5.36
N ASN A 42 2.16 6.89 -4.18
CA ASN A 42 1.45 6.07 -3.21
C ASN A 42 0.12 6.70 -2.77
N ASP A 43 0.14 8.00 -2.51
CA ASP A 43 -1.05 8.73 -2.06
C ASP A 43 -2.08 8.81 -3.19
N LYS A 44 -1.64 9.06 -4.43
CA LYS A 44 -2.50 8.99 -5.62
C LYS A 44 -3.13 7.61 -5.83
N LEU A 45 -2.40 6.52 -5.63
CA LEU A 45 -2.95 5.16 -5.73
C LEU A 45 -4.10 4.94 -4.74
N ILE A 46 -3.93 5.41 -3.49
CA ILE A 46 -4.94 5.32 -2.44
C ILE A 46 -6.15 6.21 -2.76
N GLU A 47 -5.92 7.42 -3.25
CA GLU A 47 -6.98 8.35 -3.65
C GLU A 47 -7.82 7.79 -4.79
N GLU A 48 -7.20 7.24 -5.83
CA GLU A 48 -7.90 6.60 -6.96
C GLU A 48 -8.71 5.38 -6.50
N MET A 49 -8.15 4.55 -5.62
CA MET A 49 -8.88 3.41 -5.02
C MET A 49 -10.15 3.88 -4.29
N LYS A 50 -10.01 4.89 -3.42
CA LYS A 50 -11.13 5.45 -2.65
C LYS A 50 -12.17 6.11 -3.57
N SER A 51 -11.71 6.88 -4.56
CA SER A 51 -12.54 7.54 -5.56
C SER A 51 -13.39 6.52 -6.33
N TYR A 52 -12.76 5.43 -6.77
CA TYR A 52 -13.46 4.37 -7.51
C TYR A 52 -14.49 3.62 -6.66
N PHE A 53 -14.16 3.26 -5.42
CA PHE A 53 -15.13 2.60 -4.54
C PHE A 53 -16.25 3.55 -4.09
N GLY A 54 -15.98 4.85 -3.99
CA GLY A 54 -16.93 5.88 -3.60
C GLY A 54 -17.47 5.66 -2.19
N ASP A 55 -18.78 5.47 -2.09
CA ASP A 55 -19.51 5.27 -0.83
C ASP A 55 -19.36 3.86 -0.21
N LYS A 56 -18.64 2.94 -0.86
CA LYS A 56 -18.48 1.54 -0.41
C LYS A 56 -17.42 1.44 0.68
N GLN A 57 -17.68 2.02 1.84
CA GLN A 57 -16.75 2.08 2.97
C GLN A 57 -16.21 0.70 3.37
N GLY A 58 -17.05 -0.34 3.37
CA GLY A 58 -16.61 -1.69 3.71
C GLY A 58 -15.54 -2.27 2.76
N LEU A 59 -15.55 -1.88 1.47
CA LEU A 59 -14.50 -2.27 0.52
C LEU A 59 -13.23 -1.47 0.74
N ILE A 60 -13.36 -0.17 1.02
CA ILE A 60 -12.23 0.70 1.37
C ILE A 60 -11.53 0.17 2.62
N ASP A 61 -12.28 -0.12 3.68
CA ASP A 61 -11.73 -0.60 4.96
C ASP A 61 -11.04 -1.95 4.82
N HIS A 62 -11.65 -2.89 4.07
CA HIS A 62 -11.03 -4.18 3.74
C HIS A 62 -9.71 -3.97 3.01
N THR A 63 -9.75 -3.22 1.91
CA THR A 63 -8.58 -2.94 1.07
C THR A 63 -7.46 -2.27 1.85
N MET A 64 -7.77 -1.30 2.73
CA MET A 64 -6.76 -0.63 3.55
C MET A 64 -6.14 -1.55 4.60
N ALA A 65 -6.91 -2.49 5.16
CA ALA A 65 -6.37 -3.52 6.05
C ALA A 65 -5.43 -4.47 5.29
N VAL A 66 -5.83 -4.93 4.10
CA VAL A 66 -4.99 -5.78 3.23
C VAL A 66 -3.71 -5.04 2.85
N TYR A 67 -3.82 -3.78 2.43
CA TYR A 67 -2.68 -2.91 2.15
C TYR A 67 -1.73 -2.79 3.35
N GLY A 68 -2.26 -2.63 4.58
CA GLY A 68 -1.46 -2.61 5.80
C GLY A 68 -0.65 -3.89 6.02
N TYR A 69 -1.26 -5.06 5.89
CA TYR A 69 -0.57 -6.35 6.00
C TYR A 69 0.43 -6.58 4.87
N ALA A 70 0.09 -6.22 3.63
CA ALA A 70 0.97 -6.34 2.47
C ALA A 70 2.28 -5.56 2.67
N ASN A 71 2.20 -4.34 3.24
CA ASN A 71 3.39 -3.56 3.58
C ASN A 71 4.24 -4.20 4.70
N GLN A 72 3.63 -4.88 5.67
CA GLN A 72 4.37 -5.60 6.71
C GLN A 72 5.08 -6.82 6.16
N LEU A 73 4.37 -7.62 5.33
CA LEU A 73 4.92 -8.79 4.66
C LEU A 73 6.06 -8.41 3.72
N HIS A 74 5.89 -7.36 2.90
CA HIS A 74 6.93 -6.85 1.99
C HIS A 74 8.25 -6.54 2.71
N LYS A 75 8.21 -5.95 3.91
CA LYS A 75 9.44 -5.64 4.67
C LYS A 75 10.29 -6.87 4.97
N MET A 76 9.68 -8.05 5.07
CA MET A 76 10.34 -9.31 5.41
C MET A 76 10.63 -10.16 4.17
N GLU A 77 9.72 -10.16 3.21
CA GLU A 77 9.77 -11.04 2.03
C GLU A 77 10.40 -10.36 0.79
N GLY A 78 10.44 -9.02 0.76
CA GLY A 78 10.95 -8.24 -0.37
C GLY A 78 9.97 -8.18 -1.55
N GLY A 79 10.52 -8.15 -2.76
CA GLY A 79 9.77 -7.93 -4.01
C GLY A 79 9.62 -6.47 -4.41
N ASP A 80 9.01 -6.23 -5.56
CA ASP A 80 8.70 -4.90 -6.05
C ASP A 80 7.60 -4.26 -5.19
N LEU A 81 7.97 -3.21 -4.45
CA LEU A 81 7.08 -2.54 -3.52
C LEU A 81 5.87 -1.88 -4.22
N LEU A 82 6.05 -1.34 -5.42
CA LEU A 82 4.97 -0.72 -6.19
C LEU A 82 3.94 -1.78 -6.58
N VAL A 83 4.40 -2.93 -7.08
CA VAL A 83 3.52 -4.03 -7.46
C VAL A 83 2.77 -4.59 -6.25
N VAL A 84 3.44 -4.77 -5.10
CA VAL A 84 2.77 -5.21 -3.86
C VAL A 84 1.70 -4.22 -3.42
N LYS A 85 2.06 -2.94 -3.32
CA LYS A 85 1.15 -1.89 -2.86
C LYS A 85 -0.07 -1.75 -3.76
N ALA A 86 0.14 -1.63 -5.06
CA ALA A 86 -0.95 -1.48 -6.03
C ALA A 86 -1.76 -2.77 -6.17
N GLY A 87 -1.12 -3.94 -6.14
CA GLY A 87 -1.80 -5.23 -6.12
C GLY A 87 -2.73 -5.37 -4.91
N ALA A 88 -2.29 -4.98 -3.73
CA ALA A 88 -3.12 -4.96 -2.53
C ALA A 88 -4.26 -3.93 -2.61
N LEU A 89 -3.99 -2.70 -3.08
CA LEU A 89 -5.00 -1.65 -3.21
C LEU A 89 -6.08 -1.96 -4.25
N TYR A 90 -5.76 -2.76 -5.27
CA TYR A 90 -6.66 -2.98 -6.41
C TYR A 90 -7.12 -4.43 -6.59
N HIS A 91 -6.78 -5.37 -5.69
CA HIS A 91 -7.20 -6.78 -5.82
C HIS A 91 -8.74 -6.91 -5.98
N ASP A 92 -9.49 -6.22 -5.13
CA ASP A 92 -10.96 -6.25 -5.09
C ASP A 92 -11.63 -5.18 -6.00
N ILE A 93 -10.86 -4.46 -6.84
CA ILE A 93 -11.37 -3.35 -7.66
C ILE A 93 -12.46 -3.78 -8.64
N GLY A 94 -12.50 -5.08 -8.99
CA GLY A 94 -13.51 -5.66 -9.86
C GLY A 94 -14.89 -5.81 -9.22
N ILE A 95 -15.03 -5.72 -7.89
CA ILE A 95 -16.30 -6.00 -7.20
C ILE A 95 -17.50 -5.17 -7.71
N PRO A 96 -17.42 -3.84 -7.85
CA PRO A 96 -18.56 -3.04 -8.31
C PRO A 96 -19.01 -3.42 -9.72
N GLU A 97 -18.04 -3.63 -10.62
CA GLU A 97 -18.32 -3.94 -12.03
C GLU A 97 -18.82 -5.37 -12.21
N ALA A 98 -18.25 -6.32 -11.46
CA ALA A 98 -18.74 -7.69 -11.41
C ALA A 98 -20.22 -7.76 -11.01
N ARG A 99 -20.63 -6.97 -10.00
CA ARG A 99 -22.04 -6.85 -9.60
C ARG A 99 -22.89 -6.22 -10.70
N ARG A 100 -22.40 -5.17 -11.36
CA ARG A 100 -23.14 -4.46 -12.41
C ARG A 100 -23.37 -5.32 -13.65
N VAL A 101 -22.36 -6.06 -14.10
CA VAL A 101 -22.37 -6.83 -15.35
C VAL A 101 -22.96 -8.23 -15.14
N HIS A 102 -22.58 -8.91 -14.06
CA HIS A 102 -22.92 -10.32 -13.84
C HIS A 102 -23.95 -10.55 -12.73
N GLY A 103 -24.39 -9.50 -12.04
CA GLY A 103 -25.29 -9.62 -10.89
C GLY A 103 -24.64 -10.32 -9.69
N SER A 104 -23.31 -10.48 -9.67
CA SER A 104 -22.59 -11.27 -8.67
C SER A 104 -21.20 -10.71 -8.42
N SER A 105 -20.73 -10.75 -7.17
CA SER A 105 -19.33 -10.47 -6.82
C SER A 105 -18.53 -11.75 -6.57
N ALA A 106 -18.87 -12.87 -7.22
CA ALA A 106 -18.05 -14.08 -7.13
C ALA A 106 -16.63 -13.83 -7.69
N GLY A 107 -15.62 -14.47 -7.10
CA GLY A 107 -14.21 -14.24 -7.42
C GLY A 107 -13.89 -14.28 -8.91
N LYS A 108 -14.43 -15.28 -9.64
CA LYS A 108 -14.25 -15.41 -11.10
C LYS A 108 -14.67 -14.15 -11.90
N TYR A 109 -15.69 -13.42 -11.44
CA TYR A 109 -16.15 -12.20 -12.11
C TYR A 109 -15.28 -11.00 -11.73
N GLN A 110 -14.81 -10.95 -10.48
CA GLN A 110 -13.87 -9.92 -10.06
C GLN A 110 -12.54 -10.03 -10.82
N GLU A 111 -12.05 -11.24 -11.02
CA GLU A 111 -10.82 -11.52 -11.78
C GLU A 111 -10.94 -11.18 -13.27
N ILE A 112 -12.16 -11.16 -13.82
CA ILE A 112 -12.44 -10.71 -15.21
C ILE A 112 -12.52 -9.18 -15.26
N GLU A 113 -13.31 -8.56 -14.38
CA GLU A 113 -13.62 -7.13 -14.47
C GLU A 113 -12.52 -6.24 -13.85
N GLY A 114 -11.79 -6.73 -12.86
CA GLY A 114 -10.78 -5.98 -12.12
C GLY A 114 -9.59 -5.50 -12.98
N PRO A 115 -8.93 -6.37 -13.76
CA PRO A 115 -7.72 -5.99 -14.51
C PRO A 115 -7.93 -4.83 -15.50
N PRO A 116 -9.01 -4.77 -16.32
CA PRO A 116 -9.27 -3.62 -17.18
C PRO A 116 -9.41 -2.29 -16.42
N ILE A 117 -10.04 -2.31 -15.24
CA ILE A 117 -10.23 -1.12 -14.40
C ILE A 117 -8.89 -0.66 -13.82
N ALA A 118 -8.14 -1.58 -13.19
CA ALA A 118 -6.83 -1.28 -12.62
C ALA A 118 -5.87 -0.74 -13.67
N ARG A 119 -5.83 -1.37 -14.86
CA ARG A 119 -4.99 -0.93 -15.98
C ARG A 119 -5.24 0.52 -16.34
N ARG A 120 -6.52 0.90 -16.50
CA ARG A 120 -6.89 2.27 -16.86
C ARG A 120 -6.35 3.28 -15.82
N ILE A 121 -6.59 3.02 -14.53
CA ILE A 121 -6.15 3.89 -13.43
C ILE A 121 -4.63 3.98 -13.40
N LEU A 122 -3.94 2.84 -13.40
CA LEU A 122 -2.48 2.78 -13.29
C LEU A 122 -1.78 3.46 -14.47
N THR A 123 -2.29 3.31 -15.70
CA THR A 123 -1.77 4.01 -16.86
C THR A 123 -1.97 5.53 -16.78
N GLN A 124 -3.10 6.00 -16.23
CA GLN A 124 -3.33 7.43 -15.99
C GLN A 124 -2.38 8.01 -14.94
N LEU A 125 -1.96 7.19 -13.97
CA LEU A 125 -0.95 7.52 -12.97
C LEU A 125 0.50 7.32 -13.47
N GLU A 126 0.68 7.07 -14.77
CA GLU A 126 2.00 6.89 -15.41
C GLU A 126 2.85 5.76 -14.79
N VAL A 127 2.20 4.73 -14.23
CA VAL A 127 2.88 3.54 -13.73
C VAL A 127 3.53 2.79 -14.90
N PRO A 128 4.78 2.32 -14.76
CA PRO A 128 5.48 1.62 -15.84
C PRO A 128 4.67 0.42 -16.39
N PRO A 129 4.58 0.24 -17.73
CA PRO A 129 3.75 -0.79 -18.34
C PRO A 129 3.99 -2.21 -17.80
N GLU A 130 5.24 -2.56 -17.52
CA GLU A 130 5.63 -3.85 -16.95
C GLU A 130 5.06 -4.06 -15.54
N SER A 131 5.04 -3.02 -14.71
CA SER A 131 4.40 -3.04 -13.40
C SER A 131 2.89 -3.14 -13.54
N VAL A 132 2.28 -2.38 -14.47
CA VAL A 132 0.84 -2.48 -14.76
C VAL A 132 0.45 -3.90 -15.15
N ASP A 133 1.19 -4.53 -16.06
CA ASP A 133 0.95 -5.90 -16.48
C ASP A 133 1.11 -6.90 -15.34
N HIS A 134 2.09 -6.69 -14.46
CA HIS A 134 2.26 -7.53 -13.29
C HIS A 134 1.08 -7.39 -12.31
N ILE A 135 0.71 -6.16 -11.96
CA ILE A 135 -0.43 -5.87 -11.07
C ILE A 135 -1.72 -6.46 -11.64
N CYS A 136 -2.00 -6.25 -12.93
CA CYS A 136 -3.18 -6.81 -13.58
C CYS A 136 -3.22 -8.34 -13.52
N ARG A 137 -2.08 -9.02 -13.66
CA ARG A 137 -2.02 -10.48 -13.51
C ARG A 137 -2.30 -10.93 -12.08
N ILE A 138 -1.82 -10.20 -11.07
CA ILE A 138 -2.14 -10.49 -9.66
C ILE A 138 -3.66 -10.38 -9.46
N ILE A 139 -4.27 -9.28 -9.90
CA ILE A 139 -5.72 -9.06 -9.81
C ILE A 139 -6.51 -10.15 -10.55
N ALA A 140 -6.05 -10.60 -11.72
CA ALA A 140 -6.71 -11.66 -12.47
C ALA A 140 -6.63 -13.06 -11.83
N ASN A 141 -5.90 -13.22 -10.72
CA ASN A 141 -5.61 -14.53 -10.11
C ASN A 141 -5.81 -14.57 -8.59
N HIS A 142 -6.27 -13.48 -7.96
CA HIS A 142 -6.26 -13.35 -6.51
C HIS A 142 -7.27 -14.24 -5.76
N HIS A 143 -8.27 -14.82 -6.44
CA HIS A 143 -9.16 -15.85 -5.87
C HIS A 143 -8.78 -17.26 -6.29
N THR A 144 -8.33 -17.44 -7.53
CA THR A 144 -8.20 -18.77 -8.15
C THR A 144 -6.77 -19.30 -8.18
N ALA A 145 -5.75 -18.44 -8.13
CA ALA A 145 -4.34 -18.79 -8.21
C ALA A 145 -4.03 -19.80 -9.35
N HIS A 146 -4.62 -19.61 -10.53
CA HIS A 146 -4.52 -20.58 -11.63
C HIS A 146 -3.32 -20.32 -12.56
N HIS A 147 -2.83 -19.08 -12.65
CA HIS A 147 -1.69 -18.73 -13.50
C HIS A 147 -0.35 -18.93 -12.78
N GLY A 148 0.24 -20.11 -12.93
CA GLY A 148 1.50 -20.52 -12.27
C GLY A 148 2.61 -19.47 -12.29
N PRO A 149 2.96 -18.85 -13.43
CA PRO A 149 4.00 -17.82 -13.49
C PRO A 149 3.72 -16.60 -12.62
N THR A 150 2.46 -16.24 -12.41
CA THR A 150 2.09 -15.14 -11.49
C THR A 150 2.08 -15.62 -10.05
N VAL A 151 1.51 -16.81 -9.79
CA VAL A 151 1.40 -17.36 -8.43
C VAL A 151 2.77 -17.62 -7.78
N ASN A 152 3.79 -17.88 -8.59
CA ASN A 152 5.16 -18.09 -8.14
C ASN A 152 5.92 -16.78 -7.86
N THR A 153 5.35 -15.62 -8.15
CA THR A 153 5.96 -14.32 -7.80
C THR A 153 5.77 -14.03 -6.32
N ILE A 154 6.76 -13.37 -5.70
CA ILE A 154 6.66 -13.02 -4.28
C ILE A 154 5.58 -11.97 -4.05
N GLU A 155 5.37 -11.07 -5.01
CA GLU A 155 4.36 -10.02 -4.94
C GLU A 155 2.94 -10.59 -4.90
N PHE A 156 2.65 -11.61 -5.72
CA PHE A 156 1.37 -12.33 -5.63
C PHE A 156 1.20 -12.99 -4.27
N GLN A 157 2.22 -13.69 -3.77
CA GLN A 157 2.14 -14.41 -2.50
C GLN A 157 1.93 -13.47 -1.32
N ILE A 158 2.57 -12.29 -1.34
CA ILE A 158 2.35 -11.24 -0.34
C ILE A 158 0.91 -10.74 -0.38
N VAL A 159 0.37 -10.41 -1.55
CA VAL A 159 -1.01 -9.91 -1.68
C VAL A 159 -2.02 -10.99 -1.25
N TRP A 160 -1.78 -12.24 -1.64
CA TRP A 160 -2.59 -13.40 -1.25
C TRP A 160 -2.61 -13.60 0.26
N ASP A 161 -1.45 -13.59 0.90
CA ASP A 161 -1.35 -13.75 2.36
C ASP A 161 -1.97 -12.59 3.11
N ALA A 162 -1.78 -11.35 2.62
CA ALA A 162 -2.37 -10.16 3.21
C ALA A 162 -3.90 -10.20 3.20
N ASP A 163 -4.50 -10.59 2.07
CA ASP A 163 -5.96 -10.77 1.95
C ASP A 163 -6.46 -11.91 2.84
N GLY A 164 -5.72 -13.02 2.88
CA GLY A 164 -5.98 -14.15 3.77
C GLY A 164 -6.02 -13.74 5.25
N LEU A 165 -5.04 -12.95 5.73
CA LEU A 165 -5.00 -12.48 7.12
C LEU A 165 -6.27 -11.69 7.48
N VAL A 166 -6.72 -10.78 6.61
CA VAL A 166 -7.94 -9.97 6.85
C VAL A 166 -9.20 -10.82 6.79
N ASN A 167 -9.32 -11.69 5.79
CA ASN A 167 -10.50 -12.52 5.59
C ASN A 167 -10.70 -13.56 6.70
N HIS A 168 -9.61 -14.12 7.22
CA HIS A 168 -9.65 -15.12 8.28
C HIS A 168 -9.68 -14.52 9.70
N ALA A 169 -9.27 -13.27 9.90
CA ALA A 169 -9.57 -12.56 11.15
C ALA A 169 -11.08 -12.42 11.40
N ARG A 170 -11.86 -12.33 10.33
CA ARG A 170 -13.33 -12.24 10.39
C ARG A 170 -14.04 -13.60 10.44
N ARG A 171 -13.33 -14.72 10.20
CA ARG A 171 -13.90 -16.07 10.07
C ARG A 171 -13.02 -17.08 10.81
N LYS A 172 -13.58 -17.82 11.79
CA LYS A 172 -12.81 -18.88 12.49
C LYS A 172 -12.17 -19.83 11.48
N LEU A 173 -10.83 -19.92 11.52
CA LEU A 173 -10.07 -20.83 10.65
C LEU A 173 -10.33 -22.28 11.01
N GLY A 174 -10.51 -22.61 12.28
CA GLY A 174 -10.77 -23.96 12.74
C GLY A 174 -11.26 -23.96 14.18
N THR A 175 -11.38 -25.16 14.73
CA THR A 175 -11.89 -25.41 16.09
C THR A 175 -10.82 -25.95 17.04
N SER A 176 -9.69 -26.43 16.52
CA SER A 176 -8.50 -26.84 17.28
C SER A 176 -7.23 -26.22 16.72
N GLU A 177 -6.20 -26.13 17.56
CA GLU A 177 -4.87 -25.63 17.16
C GLU A 177 -4.25 -26.46 16.03
N GLU A 178 -4.43 -27.79 16.05
CA GLU A 178 -3.94 -28.69 15.00
C GLU A 178 -4.64 -28.40 13.66
N GLU A 179 -5.97 -28.22 13.68
CA GLU A 179 -6.75 -27.89 12.49
C GLU A 179 -6.34 -26.53 11.92
N ILE A 180 -6.18 -25.53 12.79
CA ILE A 180 -5.75 -24.17 12.42
C ILE A 180 -4.33 -24.22 11.82
N SER A 181 -3.40 -24.92 12.45
CA SER A 181 -2.02 -25.07 11.97
C SER A 181 -1.97 -25.69 10.57
N LYS A 182 -2.75 -26.76 10.35
CA LYS A 182 -2.83 -27.41 9.03
C LYS A 182 -3.39 -26.47 7.96
N LYS A 183 -4.44 -25.71 8.30
CA LYS A 183 -5.03 -24.73 7.38
C LYS A 183 -4.07 -23.58 7.07
N ILE A 184 -3.31 -23.10 8.06
CA ILE A 184 -2.29 -22.07 7.84
C ILE A 184 -1.27 -22.53 6.81
N GLU A 185 -0.77 -23.76 6.94
CA GLU A 185 0.20 -24.32 5.99
C GLU A 185 -0.35 -24.50 4.57
N GLN A 186 -1.66 -24.70 4.43
CA GLN A 186 -2.33 -24.86 3.14
C GLN A 186 -2.70 -23.53 2.47
N LEU A 187 -3.08 -22.53 3.26
CA LEU A 187 -3.67 -21.28 2.76
C LEU A 187 -2.63 -20.18 2.55
N PHE A 188 -1.67 -20.05 3.46
CA PHE A 188 -0.64 -19.02 3.41
C PHE A 188 0.58 -19.51 2.65
N ARG A 189 1.18 -18.62 1.86
CA ARG A 189 2.20 -18.94 0.86
C ARG A 189 3.60 -18.57 1.31
N THR A 190 3.76 -17.43 1.98
CA THR A 190 5.05 -16.92 2.44
C THR A 190 5.39 -17.42 3.84
N PRO A 191 6.69 -17.60 4.18
CA PRO A 191 7.12 -17.89 5.54
C PRO A 191 6.61 -16.86 6.56
N THR A 192 6.66 -15.57 6.24
CA THR A 192 6.20 -14.49 7.14
C THR A 192 4.68 -14.51 7.28
N GLY A 193 3.93 -14.72 6.19
CA GLY A 193 2.47 -14.85 6.24
C GLY A 193 2.02 -16.01 7.13
N LYS A 194 2.67 -17.17 7.00
CA LYS A 194 2.44 -18.32 7.89
C LYS A 194 2.76 -18.00 9.35
N LYS A 195 3.84 -17.28 9.62
CA LYS A 195 4.21 -16.85 10.98
C LYS A 195 3.16 -15.90 11.56
N MET A 196 2.79 -14.86 10.83
CA MET A 196 1.79 -13.87 11.24
C MET A 196 0.42 -14.53 11.47
N ALA A 197 0.03 -15.48 10.62
CA ALA A 197 -1.21 -16.22 10.78
C ALA A 197 -1.20 -17.08 12.06
N ARG A 198 -0.08 -17.73 12.41
CA ARG A 198 0.03 -18.46 13.69
C ARG A 198 -0.10 -17.53 14.89
N GLU A 199 0.61 -16.40 14.85
CA GLU A 199 0.52 -15.37 15.90
C GLU A 199 -0.91 -14.86 16.07
N MET A 200 -1.63 -14.64 14.97
CA MET A 200 -2.98 -14.08 14.99
C MET A 200 -4.07 -15.09 15.39
N PHE A 201 -3.94 -16.36 14.99
CA PHE A 201 -5.05 -17.34 15.07
C PHE A 201 -4.83 -18.48 16.06
N ILE A 202 -3.62 -18.63 16.61
CA ILE A 202 -3.30 -19.64 17.61
C ILE A 202 -2.89 -18.97 18.93
N ASN A 203 -2.00 -18.00 18.86
CA ASN A 203 -1.38 -17.40 20.06
C ASN A 203 -2.20 -16.24 20.65
N ASN A 204 -3.43 -16.03 20.18
CA ASN A 204 -4.25 -14.85 20.46
C ASN A 204 -5.53 -15.25 21.20
#